data_AF-A0A7S2B064-F1
#
_entry.id   AF-A0A7S2B064-F1
#
_cell.length_a   1.000
_cell.length_b   1.000
_cell.length_c   1.000
_cell.angle_alpha   90.00
_cell.angle_beta   90.00
_cell.angle_gamma   90.00
#
_symmetry.space_group_name_H-M   'P 1'
#
loop_
_entity.id
_entity.type
_entity.pdbx_description
1 polymer ?
#
loop_
_entity_poly.entity_id
_entity_poly.type
_entity_poly.pdbx_seq_one_letter_code
_entity_poly.pdbx_strand_id
1 'polypeptide(L)'
;QHIPNVGVASFRLPTQRCQSSRPVSRPLRKVSRCVTVVPVDNLDAEGQWDLFRTNHVGRWEGVWETFNPIGDNIGTVEAIFDVSLEDDVTATMSQAIRENSVSSDCETCHDSTQERWLPLGQVGTGALRRMTCSGPAMVNGPTVLRSGALSTELGLRFGDSRVRVTFQHIPAWEGDSTAGIGPPDCLDLFRVVMRRETLRDAPPTRAQAEADRSEDKYAGGKGAVDLWRGFPPFQWAQLPTEPWSGTHHVVSSQQFSDAPTTVNEDDAASWLWHEYIRGDDGDGSGTSQWHLRLPGGVLIQCPRRIPRQPEEEGGASAMFKLAWLAESTSLVRASVGVCALEEEDSGGDDDMLSVRLKPPSIVSFSADELERSPESEAVAALTVKPSDSGVQ
;
A
#
# COMPACT_ATOMS: atom_id res chain seq x y z
N GLN A 1 -50.04 -9.66 46.02
CA GLN A 1 -49.37 -10.34 44.90
C GLN A 1 -47.87 -10.13 45.11
N HIS A 2 -47.23 -11.13 45.70
CA HIS A 2 -45.81 -11.13 46.07
C HIS A 2 -45.08 -12.09 45.12
N ILE A 3 -44.04 -11.59 44.45
CA ILE A 3 -43.17 -12.38 43.57
C ILE A 3 -41.97 -12.87 44.42
N PRO A 4 -41.63 -14.18 44.39
CA PRO A 4 -40.57 -14.73 45.22
C PRO A 4 -39.17 -14.58 44.60
N ASN A 5 -38.18 -14.43 45.47
CA ASN A 5 -36.74 -14.48 45.19
C ASN A 5 -36.33 -15.84 44.59
N VAL A 6 -35.61 -15.82 43.47
CA VAL A 6 -34.91 -16.99 42.92
C VAL A 6 -33.41 -16.82 43.20
N GLY A 7 -32.85 -17.79 43.93
CA GLY A 7 -31.45 -17.82 44.34
C GLY A 7 -30.48 -18.06 43.19
N VAL A 8 -29.34 -17.39 43.26
CA VAL A 8 -28.19 -17.57 42.36
C VAL A 8 -27.38 -18.78 42.84
N ALA A 9 -27.36 -19.84 42.03
CA ALA A 9 -26.50 -21.00 42.25
C ALA A 9 -25.08 -20.69 41.73
N SER A 10 -24.09 -20.72 42.63
CA SER A 10 -22.66 -20.62 42.25
C SER A 10 -22.19 -21.96 41.67
N PHE A 11 -21.87 -21.99 40.38
CA PHE A 11 -21.14 -23.11 39.77
C PHE A 11 -19.64 -22.92 40.03
N ARG A 12 -19.04 -23.79 40.86
CA ARG A 12 -17.59 -23.94 40.97
C ARG A 12 -17.14 -24.99 39.95
N LEU A 13 -16.34 -24.58 38.98
CA LEU A 13 -15.63 -25.51 38.09
C LEU A 13 -14.37 -26.07 38.79
N PRO A 14 -14.01 -27.34 38.55
CA PRO A 14 -12.85 -27.98 39.16
C PRO A 14 -11.54 -27.45 38.56
N THR A 15 -10.63 -26.99 39.43
CA THR A 15 -9.24 -26.71 39.07
C THR A 15 -8.50 -28.01 38.79
N GLN A 16 -8.42 -28.42 37.52
CA GLN A 16 -7.40 -29.36 37.07
C GLN A 16 -6.07 -28.64 36.89
N ARG A 17 -5.05 -29.09 37.64
CA ARG A 17 -3.65 -28.76 37.40
C ARG A 17 -3.23 -29.32 36.04
N CYS A 18 -3.17 -28.47 35.02
CA CYS A 18 -2.38 -28.76 33.83
C CYS A 18 -0.90 -28.65 34.20
N GLN A 19 -0.21 -29.78 34.14
CA GLN A 19 1.24 -29.88 34.28
C GLN A 19 1.89 -29.05 33.16
N SER A 20 2.86 -28.23 33.54
CA SER A 20 3.66 -27.40 32.63
C SER A 20 4.44 -28.28 31.65
N SER A 21 3.90 -28.48 30.44
CA SER A 21 4.73 -28.85 29.30
C SER A 21 5.60 -27.64 28.97
N ARG A 22 6.90 -27.75 29.24
CA ARG A 22 7.90 -26.77 28.77
C ARG A 22 7.68 -26.57 27.26
N PRO A 23 7.66 -25.34 26.75
CA PRO A 23 7.62 -25.13 25.31
C PRO A 23 8.87 -25.79 24.72
N VAL A 24 8.65 -26.76 23.83
CA VAL A 24 9.72 -27.29 22.98
C VAL A 24 10.13 -26.13 22.09
N SER A 25 11.20 -25.43 22.48
CA SER A 25 11.87 -24.44 21.64
C SER A 25 12.45 -25.18 20.45
N ARG A 26 11.65 -25.32 19.38
CA ARG A 26 12.20 -25.68 18.08
C ARG A 26 13.17 -24.55 17.70
N PRO A 27 14.42 -24.85 17.34
CA PRO A 27 15.31 -23.83 16.81
C PRO A 27 14.66 -23.28 15.55
N LEU A 28 14.27 -22.00 15.58
CA LEU A 28 13.95 -21.25 14.37
C LEU A 28 15.21 -21.33 13.50
N ARG A 29 15.14 -22.06 12.39
CA ARG A 29 16.17 -21.96 11.36
C ARG A 29 16.19 -20.50 10.93
N LYS A 30 17.33 -19.83 11.12
CA LYS A 30 17.62 -18.53 10.51
C LYS A 30 17.54 -18.71 9.00
N VAL A 31 16.45 -18.23 8.40
CA VAL A 31 16.32 -18.18 6.94
C VAL A 31 16.77 -16.78 6.55
N SER A 32 18.04 -16.66 6.17
CA SER A 32 18.59 -15.42 5.63
C SER A 32 17.85 -15.12 4.33
N ARG A 33 17.09 -14.02 4.28
CA ARG A 33 16.51 -13.52 3.02
C ARG A 33 17.58 -12.73 2.27
N CYS A 34 17.76 -13.00 0.98
CA CYS A 34 18.66 -12.23 0.13
C CYS A 34 17.84 -11.11 -0.52
N VAL A 35 17.89 -9.93 0.09
CA VAL A 35 17.36 -8.70 -0.52
C VAL A 35 18.57 -7.90 -0.99
N THR A 36 18.68 -7.71 -2.31
CA THR A 36 19.67 -6.80 -2.84
C THR A 36 19.14 -5.39 -2.67
N VAL A 37 19.72 -4.65 -1.72
CA VAL A 37 19.50 -3.21 -1.65
C VAL A 37 20.29 -2.59 -2.77
N VAL A 38 19.57 -1.97 -3.70
CA VAL A 38 20.16 -1.06 -4.66
C VAL A 38 20.07 0.31 -4.01
N PRO A 39 21.17 0.85 -3.42
CA PRO A 39 21.19 2.26 -3.08
C PRO A 39 21.02 2.98 -4.39
N VAL A 40 19.85 3.57 -4.58
CA VAL A 40 19.65 4.44 -5.72
C VAL A 40 20.09 5.80 -5.22
N ASP A 41 21.39 6.08 -5.34
CA ASP A 41 21.93 7.43 -5.25
C ASP A 41 20.94 8.32 -5.98
N ASN A 42 20.31 9.27 -5.26
CA ASN A 42 19.22 10.13 -5.73
C ASN A 42 19.09 10.11 -7.24
N LEU A 43 18.23 9.23 -7.80
CA LEU A 43 18.12 9.07 -9.25
C LEU A 43 18.10 10.47 -9.84
N ASP A 44 19.00 10.69 -10.79
CA ASP A 44 19.03 11.96 -11.46
C ASP A 44 17.69 12.20 -12.18
N ALA A 45 17.52 13.41 -12.68
CA ALA A 45 16.32 13.81 -13.39
C ALA A 45 15.92 12.83 -14.52
N GLU A 46 16.90 12.18 -15.14
CA GLU A 46 16.71 11.24 -16.25
C GLU A 46 16.26 9.86 -15.74
N GLY A 47 16.91 9.32 -14.71
CA GLY A 47 16.51 8.05 -14.10
C GLY A 47 15.11 8.10 -13.49
N GLN A 48 14.74 9.21 -12.84
CA GLN A 48 13.37 9.42 -12.36
C GLN A 48 12.36 9.48 -13.53
N TRP A 49 12.73 10.15 -14.62
CA TRP A 49 11.91 10.25 -15.82
C TRP A 49 11.71 8.90 -16.51
N ASP A 50 12.75 8.08 -16.59
CA ASP A 50 12.70 6.74 -17.19
C ASP A 50 11.78 5.79 -16.43
N LEU A 51 11.84 5.82 -15.09
CA LEU A 51 10.89 5.08 -14.26
C LEU A 51 9.46 5.59 -14.46
N PHE A 52 9.27 6.91 -14.49
CA PHE A 52 7.95 7.50 -14.76
C PHE A 52 7.39 7.06 -16.12
N ARG A 53 8.20 7.14 -17.18
CA ARG A 53 7.81 6.72 -18.53
C ARG A 53 7.45 5.25 -18.56
N THR A 54 8.31 4.40 -18.02
CA THR A 54 8.12 2.95 -18.00
C THR A 54 6.86 2.56 -17.25
N ASN A 55 6.59 3.19 -16.11
CA ASN A 55 5.53 2.77 -15.21
C ASN A 55 4.19 3.49 -15.42
N HIS A 56 4.17 4.71 -15.93
CA HIS A 56 2.97 5.54 -15.89
C HIS A 56 2.47 6.05 -17.23
N VAL A 57 3.31 6.10 -18.27
CA VAL A 57 2.86 6.50 -19.62
C VAL A 57 1.90 5.48 -20.20
N GLY A 58 0.87 5.98 -20.89
CA GLY A 58 -0.18 5.20 -21.53
C GLY A 58 -1.58 5.58 -21.08
N ARG A 59 -2.57 4.99 -21.75
CA ARG A 59 -3.99 5.17 -21.46
C ARG A 59 -4.47 4.07 -20.52
N TRP A 60 -4.69 4.42 -19.27
CA TRP A 60 -5.04 3.47 -18.22
C TRP A 60 -6.53 3.45 -17.98
N GLU A 61 -7.12 2.30 -18.26
CA GLU A 61 -8.53 2.01 -18.01
C GLU A 61 -8.71 1.44 -16.62
N GLY A 62 -9.63 1.97 -15.82
CA GLY A 62 -9.72 1.55 -14.43
C GLY A 62 -11.07 1.70 -13.74
N VAL A 63 -11.14 1.05 -12.59
CA VAL A 63 -12.22 1.17 -11.61
C VAL A 63 -11.64 1.81 -10.34
N TRP A 64 -12.30 2.86 -9.88
CA TRP A 64 -11.90 3.64 -8.72
C TRP A 64 -12.90 3.41 -7.59
N GLU A 65 -12.44 2.83 -6.48
CA GLU A 65 -13.22 2.51 -5.31
C GLU A 65 -12.87 3.50 -4.18
N THR A 66 -13.86 4.13 -3.58
CA THR A 66 -13.68 5.09 -2.50
C THR A 66 -14.10 4.47 -1.19
N PHE A 67 -13.21 4.49 -0.21
CA PHE A 67 -13.44 3.98 1.14
C PHE A 67 -13.49 5.12 2.15
N ASN A 68 -14.41 4.98 3.10
CA ASN A 68 -14.50 5.87 4.26
C ASN A 68 -13.50 5.44 5.37
N PRO A 69 -13.38 6.20 6.47
CA PRO A 69 -12.41 5.90 7.55
C PRO A 69 -12.70 4.63 8.36
N ILE A 70 -13.89 4.03 8.21
CA ILE A 70 -14.23 2.73 8.81
C ILE A 70 -13.98 1.55 7.87
N GLY A 71 -13.64 1.81 6.60
CA GLY A 71 -13.30 0.79 5.61
C GLY A 71 -14.43 0.39 4.67
N ASP A 72 -15.59 1.03 4.73
CA ASP A 72 -16.71 0.74 3.81
C ASP A 72 -16.46 1.40 2.46
N ASN A 73 -16.75 0.67 1.38
CA ASN A 73 -16.80 1.23 0.03
C ASN A 73 -18.06 2.10 -0.10
N ILE A 74 -17.86 3.40 -0.29
CA ILE A 74 -18.92 4.43 -0.40
C ILE A 74 -19.15 4.91 -1.84
N GLY A 75 -18.38 4.40 -2.81
CA GLY A 75 -18.51 4.82 -4.20
C GLY A 75 -17.56 4.09 -5.13
N THR A 76 -18.05 3.74 -6.30
CA THR A 76 -17.28 3.11 -7.37
C THR A 76 -17.51 3.87 -8.66
N VAL A 77 -16.44 4.17 -9.39
CA VAL A 77 -16.48 4.94 -10.64
C VAL A 77 -15.55 4.29 -11.66
N GLU A 78 -15.99 4.17 -12.91
CA GLU A 78 -15.10 3.83 -14.02
C GLU A 78 -14.44 5.10 -14.56
N ALA A 79 -13.13 5.05 -14.72
CA ALA A 79 -12.35 6.21 -15.09
C ALA A 79 -11.15 5.83 -15.94
N ILE A 80 -10.68 6.82 -16.70
CA ILE A 80 -9.48 6.74 -17.53
C ILE A 80 -8.45 7.67 -16.94
N PHE A 81 -7.21 7.21 -16.88
CA PHE A 81 -6.06 8.06 -16.60
C PHE A 81 -5.09 7.97 -17.76
N ASP A 82 -4.98 9.05 -18.50
CA ASP A 82 -4.19 9.10 -19.73
C ASP A 82 -2.93 9.94 -19.52
N VAL A 83 -1.79 9.34 -19.87
CA VAL A 83 -0.49 10.00 -19.85
C VAL A 83 0.10 9.86 -21.25
N SER A 84 -0.03 10.92 -22.04
CA SER A 84 0.41 10.97 -23.43
C SER A 84 1.77 11.68 -23.50
N LEU A 85 2.76 11.03 -24.12
CA LEU A 85 4.02 11.70 -24.45
C LEU A 85 3.79 12.73 -25.55
N GLU A 86 4.27 13.94 -25.33
CA GLU A 86 4.32 14.98 -26.37
C GLU A 86 5.63 14.87 -27.15
N ASP A 87 6.71 14.55 -26.43
CA ASP A 87 8.05 14.28 -26.93
C ASP A 87 8.76 13.29 -25.98
N ASP A 88 10.05 13.07 -26.15
CA ASP A 88 10.81 12.13 -25.32
C ASP A 88 11.01 12.59 -23.86
N VAL A 89 10.79 13.87 -23.56
CA VAL A 89 11.11 14.52 -22.28
C VAL A 89 9.90 15.16 -21.59
N THR A 90 8.72 15.12 -22.21
CA THR A 90 7.50 15.78 -21.74
C THR A 90 6.28 14.88 -21.94
N ALA A 91 5.41 14.83 -20.94
CA ALA A 91 4.14 14.13 -20.97
C ALA A 91 3.00 15.03 -20.47
N THR A 92 1.85 14.93 -21.12
CA THR A 92 0.58 15.51 -20.65
C THR A 92 -0.22 14.45 -19.91
N MET A 93 -0.72 14.83 -18.75
CA MET A 93 -1.58 14.01 -17.91
C MET A 93 -3.03 14.53 -17.96
N SER A 94 -3.96 13.63 -18.23
CA SER A 94 -5.38 13.90 -18.18
C SER A 94 -6.12 12.72 -17.55
N GLN A 95 -7.33 12.98 -17.06
CA GLN A 95 -8.19 11.91 -16.56
C GLN A 95 -9.60 12.12 -17.09
N ALA A 96 -10.35 11.04 -17.26
CA ALA A 96 -11.75 11.08 -17.62
C ALA A 96 -12.58 10.27 -16.64
N ILE A 97 -13.77 10.76 -16.31
CA ILE A 97 -14.78 9.99 -15.58
C ILE A 97 -15.83 9.54 -16.59
N ARG A 98 -16.17 8.25 -16.60
CA ARG A 98 -17.32 7.75 -17.38
C ARG A 98 -18.60 8.12 -16.67
N GLU A 99 -19.42 8.97 -17.29
CA GLU A 99 -20.66 9.46 -16.71
C GLU A 99 -21.85 8.58 -17.10
N ASN A 100 -21.90 8.15 -18.36
CA ASN A 100 -22.95 7.29 -18.90
C ASN A 100 -22.36 6.32 -19.92
N SER A 101 -22.80 5.06 -19.88
CA SER A 101 -22.59 4.11 -20.96
C SER A 101 -23.95 3.57 -21.41
N VAL A 102 -24.19 3.62 -22.72
CA VAL A 102 -25.29 2.91 -23.37
C VAL A 102 -24.64 1.77 -24.12
N SER A 103 -24.80 0.56 -23.61
CA SER A 103 -24.46 -0.67 -24.31
C SER A 103 -25.74 -1.29 -24.86
N SER A 104 -25.76 -1.64 -26.13
CA SER A 104 -26.91 -2.23 -26.79
C SER A 104 -26.58 -3.63 -27.29
N ASP A 105 -27.37 -4.63 -26.90
CA ASP A 105 -27.21 -6.03 -27.34
C ASP A 105 -27.61 -6.27 -28.82
N CYS A 106 -27.79 -5.20 -29.59
CA CYS A 106 -28.23 -5.22 -30.97
C CYS A 106 -27.02 -4.95 -31.87
N GLU A 107 -26.72 -5.88 -32.79
CA GLU A 107 -25.55 -5.82 -33.69
C GLU A 107 -25.45 -4.53 -34.52
N THR A 108 -26.57 -3.84 -34.74
CA THR A 108 -26.64 -2.61 -35.54
C THR A 108 -26.75 -1.34 -34.71
N CYS A 109 -26.86 -1.47 -33.40
CA CYS A 109 -27.06 -0.33 -32.51
C CYS A 109 -25.70 0.20 -32.04
N HIS A 110 -25.58 1.52 -31.93
CA HIS A 110 -24.34 2.14 -31.50
C HIS A 110 -24.25 2.15 -29.98
N ASP A 111 -23.20 1.51 -29.46
CA ASP A 111 -22.76 1.76 -28.10
C ASP A 111 -22.21 3.18 -28.01
N SER A 112 -22.56 3.89 -26.93
CA SER A 112 -22.03 5.22 -26.68
C SER A 112 -21.59 5.36 -25.24
N THR A 113 -20.37 5.83 -25.04
CA THR A 113 -19.82 6.15 -23.72
C THR A 113 -19.56 7.65 -23.64
N GLN A 114 -20.15 8.28 -22.63
CA GLN A 114 -19.93 9.69 -22.34
C GLN A 114 -18.83 9.84 -21.30
N GLU A 115 -17.77 10.54 -21.68
CA GLU A 115 -16.59 10.76 -20.87
C GLU A 115 -16.42 12.25 -20.56
N ARG A 116 -16.21 12.58 -19.28
CA ARG A 116 -15.86 13.93 -18.86
C ARG A 116 -14.38 14.03 -18.56
N TRP A 117 -13.66 14.75 -19.42
CA TRP A 117 -12.21 14.95 -19.32
C TRP A 117 -11.84 16.10 -18.38
N LEU A 118 -10.79 15.88 -17.60
CA LEU A 118 -10.21 16.79 -16.62
C LEU A 118 -8.69 16.87 -16.86
N PRO A 119 -8.15 18.04 -17.23
CA PRO A 119 -6.71 18.21 -17.40
C PRO A 119 -5.99 18.22 -16.05
N LEU A 120 -4.91 17.45 -15.92
CA LEU A 120 -4.07 17.39 -14.70
C LEU A 120 -2.75 18.15 -14.89
N GLY A 121 -2.33 18.33 -16.14
CA GLY A 121 -1.22 19.18 -16.57
C GLY A 121 -0.03 18.39 -17.09
N GLN A 122 1.09 19.09 -17.32
CA GLN A 122 2.30 18.53 -17.91
C GLN A 122 3.39 18.23 -16.87
N VAL A 123 4.18 17.20 -17.17
CA VAL A 123 5.38 16.79 -16.44
C VAL A 123 6.50 16.49 -17.43
N GLY A 124 7.74 16.59 -16.98
CA GLY A 124 8.89 16.34 -17.85
C GLY A 124 10.13 15.91 -17.10
N THR A 125 11.21 15.63 -17.84
CA THR A 125 12.52 15.30 -17.28
C THR A 125 13.01 16.41 -16.35
N GLY A 126 13.33 16.06 -15.11
CA GLY A 126 13.69 17.03 -14.06
C GLY A 126 12.54 17.87 -13.50
N ALA A 127 11.32 17.64 -13.98
CA ALA A 127 10.11 18.39 -13.61
C ALA A 127 8.91 17.44 -13.39
N LEU A 128 9.11 16.36 -12.62
CA LEU A 128 8.06 15.42 -12.20
C LEU A 128 7.14 15.96 -11.09
N ARG A 129 7.20 17.26 -10.80
CA ARG A 129 6.42 17.94 -9.75
C ARG A 129 6.64 17.32 -8.37
N ARG A 130 5.61 16.69 -7.80
CA ARG A 130 5.62 16.02 -6.48
C ARG A 130 5.68 14.49 -6.63
N MET A 131 6.02 14.00 -7.81
CA MET A 131 6.15 12.57 -8.06
C MET A 131 7.59 12.12 -7.86
N THR A 132 7.73 10.98 -7.21
CA THR A 132 9.01 10.28 -7.06
C THR A 132 8.77 8.81 -7.37
N CYS A 133 9.61 8.25 -8.23
CA CYS A 133 9.55 6.86 -8.64
C CYS A 133 10.70 6.07 -8.03
N SER A 134 10.45 4.80 -7.73
CA SER A 134 11.45 3.86 -7.20
C SER A 134 11.01 2.44 -7.55
N GLY A 135 11.82 1.73 -8.32
CA GLY A 135 11.46 0.38 -8.82
C GLY A 135 10.08 0.36 -9.51
N PRO A 136 9.16 -0.55 -9.11
CA PRO A 136 7.81 -0.64 -9.66
C PRO A 136 6.84 0.40 -9.08
N ALA A 137 7.30 1.25 -8.15
CA ALA A 137 6.44 2.14 -7.38
C ALA A 137 6.60 3.62 -7.74
N MET A 138 5.55 4.37 -7.46
CA MET A 138 5.55 5.82 -7.48
C MET A 138 4.83 6.35 -6.25
N VAL A 139 5.34 7.45 -5.70
CA VAL A 139 4.61 8.30 -4.77
C VAL A 139 4.31 9.63 -5.44
N ASN A 140 3.10 10.16 -5.24
CA ASN A 140 2.72 11.51 -5.64
C ASN A 140 2.20 12.26 -4.42
N GLY A 141 2.87 13.35 -4.06
CA GLY A 141 2.64 14.08 -2.82
C GLY A 141 3.78 13.88 -1.82
N PRO A 142 3.56 14.16 -0.53
CA PRO A 142 2.33 14.70 0.05
C PRO A 142 2.01 16.10 -0.51
N THR A 143 0.74 16.47 -0.59
CA THR A 143 0.31 17.80 -1.05
C THR A 143 -0.94 18.25 -0.32
N VAL A 144 -0.99 19.53 0.05
CA VAL A 144 -2.17 20.16 0.63
C VAL A 144 -3.10 20.60 -0.50
N LEU A 145 -4.32 20.08 -0.51
CA LEU A 145 -5.36 20.45 -1.45
C LEU A 145 -5.97 21.81 -1.06
N ARG A 146 -6.71 22.44 -1.99
CA ARG A 146 -7.45 23.69 -1.69
C ARG A 146 -8.45 23.56 -0.53
N SER A 147 -8.90 22.34 -0.24
CA SER A 147 -9.75 22.03 0.91
C SER A 147 -9.00 22.03 2.25
N GLY A 148 -7.67 22.19 2.25
CA GLY A 148 -6.82 22.00 3.43
C GLY A 148 -6.48 20.54 3.72
N ALA A 149 -7.05 19.59 2.98
CA ALA A 149 -6.75 18.17 3.15
C ALA A 149 -5.34 17.84 2.66
N LEU A 150 -4.61 17.03 3.41
CA LEU A 150 -3.38 16.38 2.98
C LEU A 150 -3.72 15.22 2.04
N SER A 151 -3.06 15.15 0.89
CA SER A 151 -3.20 14.07 -0.08
C SER A 151 -1.85 13.42 -0.36
N THR A 152 -1.78 12.10 -0.22
CA THR A 152 -0.61 11.29 -0.55
C THR A 152 -1.09 10.13 -1.42
N GLU A 153 -0.46 9.90 -2.57
CA GLU A 153 -0.79 8.77 -3.45
C GLU A 153 0.40 7.82 -3.57
N LEU A 154 0.16 6.52 -3.38
CA LEU A 154 1.10 5.44 -3.68
C LEU A 154 0.60 4.66 -4.90
N GLY A 155 1.49 4.31 -5.81
CA GLY A 155 1.21 3.48 -6.97
C GLY A 155 2.18 2.30 -7.04
N LEU A 156 1.68 1.14 -7.46
CA LEU A 156 2.45 -0.05 -7.79
C LEU A 156 2.07 -0.53 -9.18
N ARG A 157 3.05 -0.81 -10.02
CA ARG A 157 2.85 -1.43 -11.33
C ARG A 157 3.30 -2.88 -11.34
N PHE A 158 2.56 -3.71 -12.07
CA PHE A 158 2.99 -5.05 -12.47
C PHE A 158 2.45 -5.38 -13.87
N GLY A 159 3.35 -5.62 -14.83
CA GLY A 159 2.97 -5.90 -16.22
C GLY A 159 2.19 -4.74 -16.87
N ASP A 160 1.01 -5.06 -17.39
CA ASP A 160 0.05 -4.10 -17.99
C ASP A 160 -0.91 -3.49 -16.97
N SER A 161 -0.77 -3.84 -15.70
CA SER A 161 -1.73 -3.53 -14.64
C SER A 161 -1.05 -2.68 -13.56
N ARG A 162 -1.84 -1.84 -12.87
CA ARG A 162 -1.36 -1.09 -11.71
C ARG A 162 -2.44 -0.87 -10.69
N VAL A 163 -1.99 -0.72 -9.45
CA VAL A 163 -2.82 -0.34 -8.31
C VAL A 163 -2.32 1.01 -7.81
N ARG A 164 -3.23 1.97 -7.64
CA ARG A 164 -2.91 3.25 -7.00
C ARG A 164 -3.84 3.49 -5.81
N VAL A 165 -3.32 4.08 -4.75
CA VAL A 165 -4.08 4.41 -3.55
C VAL A 165 -3.78 5.84 -3.17
N THR A 166 -4.81 6.68 -3.17
CA THR A 166 -4.76 8.05 -2.64
C THR A 166 -5.33 8.07 -1.23
N PHE A 167 -4.52 8.52 -0.27
CA PHE A 167 -4.90 8.77 1.11
C PHE A 167 -5.20 10.26 1.27
N GLN A 168 -6.33 10.57 1.92
CA GLN A 168 -6.71 11.94 2.24
C GLN A 168 -6.96 12.08 3.73
N HIS A 169 -6.24 13.01 4.35
CA HIS A 169 -6.40 13.38 5.76
C HIS A 169 -6.85 14.84 5.85
N ILE A 170 -7.83 15.12 6.71
CA ILE A 170 -8.39 16.46 6.91
C ILE A 170 -7.92 17.06 8.24
N PRO A 171 -7.78 18.40 8.32
CA PRO A 171 -7.51 19.09 9.58
C PRO A 171 -8.53 18.75 10.68
N ALA A 172 -8.02 18.46 11.87
CA ALA A 172 -8.80 18.17 13.07
C ALA A 172 -8.18 18.86 14.30
N TRP A 173 -9.03 19.11 15.29
CA TRP A 173 -8.75 19.86 16.51
C TRP A 173 -9.15 19.01 17.72
N GLU A 174 -8.32 18.97 18.76
CA GLU A 174 -8.54 18.12 19.93
C GLU A 174 -9.11 18.90 21.14
N GLY A 175 -10.08 18.29 21.84
CA GLY A 175 -10.63 18.84 23.08
C GLY A 175 -11.54 20.06 22.86
N ASP A 176 -11.30 21.12 23.63
CA ASP A 176 -12.10 22.35 23.61
C ASP A 176 -11.64 23.36 22.54
N SER A 177 -10.64 23.02 21.72
CA SER A 177 -10.23 23.88 20.60
C SER A 177 -11.38 24.00 19.60
N THR A 178 -11.78 25.24 19.33
CA THR A 178 -12.88 25.50 18.40
C THR A 178 -12.38 25.27 16.98
N ALA A 179 -12.99 24.35 16.25
CA ALA A 179 -12.63 24.06 14.86
C ALA A 179 -12.53 25.35 14.03
N GLY A 180 -11.38 25.55 13.38
CA GLY A 180 -11.09 26.75 12.58
C GLY A 180 -10.54 27.95 13.37
N ILE A 181 -10.35 27.84 14.69
CA ILE A 181 -9.62 28.83 15.50
C ILE A 181 -8.24 28.27 15.82
N GLY A 182 -7.22 28.76 15.11
CA GLY A 182 -5.82 28.32 15.27
C GLY A 182 -5.41 27.18 14.33
N PRO A 183 -4.13 26.78 14.35
CA PRO A 183 -3.64 25.64 13.56
C PRO A 183 -4.32 24.34 14.00
N PRO A 184 -4.44 23.34 13.12
CA PRO A 184 -4.97 22.03 13.51
C PRO A 184 -4.00 21.30 14.44
N ASP A 185 -4.56 20.55 15.39
CA ASP A 185 -3.82 19.70 16.31
C ASP A 185 -3.40 18.38 15.64
N CYS A 186 -4.15 17.93 14.63
CA CYS A 186 -3.87 16.72 13.90
C CYS A 186 -4.53 16.70 12.51
N LEU A 187 -4.21 15.66 11.73
CA LEU A 187 -4.92 15.31 10.50
C LEU A 187 -5.58 13.94 10.65
N ASP A 188 -6.91 13.89 10.52
CA ASP A 188 -7.69 12.64 10.60
C ASP A 188 -7.93 12.06 9.21
N LEU A 189 -7.80 10.74 9.07
CA LEU A 189 -8.12 10.03 7.84
C LEU A 189 -9.58 10.29 7.46
N PHE A 190 -9.79 10.84 6.27
CA PHE A 190 -11.11 11.18 5.75
C PHE A 190 -11.56 10.23 4.65
N ARG A 191 -10.64 9.87 3.75
CA ARG A 191 -10.96 9.10 2.56
C ARG A 191 -9.74 8.35 2.05
N VAL A 192 -9.97 7.15 1.54
CA VAL A 192 -8.99 6.38 0.78
C VAL A 192 -9.60 6.04 -0.58
N VAL A 193 -8.91 6.38 -1.67
CA VAL A 193 -9.36 6.03 -3.03
C VAL A 193 -8.39 5.02 -3.61
N MET A 194 -8.89 3.82 -3.87
CA MET A 194 -8.15 2.79 -4.60
C MET A 194 -8.49 2.86 -6.08
N ARG A 195 -7.48 2.74 -6.94
CA ARG A 195 -7.62 2.67 -8.39
C ARG A 195 -6.99 1.36 -8.86
N ARG A 196 -7.76 0.58 -9.60
CA ARG A 196 -7.33 -0.65 -10.26
C ARG A 196 -7.36 -0.38 -11.75
N GLU A 197 -6.19 -0.39 -12.38
CA GLU A 197 -6.01 0.18 -13.71
C GLU A 197 -5.22 -0.76 -14.61
N THR A 198 -5.55 -0.78 -15.91
CA THR A 198 -4.88 -1.61 -16.91
C THR A 198 -4.63 -0.84 -18.21
N LEU A 199 -3.54 -1.15 -18.91
CA LEU A 199 -3.25 -0.72 -20.28
C LEU A 199 -3.98 -1.62 -21.30
N ARG A 200 -5.31 -1.73 -21.14
CA ARG A 200 -6.20 -2.50 -22.02
C ARG A 200 -7.29 -1.58 -22.54
N ASP A 201 -8.02 -2.02 -23.56
CA ASP A 201 -9.06 -1.19 -24.20
C ASP A 201 -10.31 -0.98 -23.33
N ALA A 202 -10.49 -1.82 -22.30
CA ALA A 202 -11.65 -1.78 -21.41
C ALA A 202 -11.20 -1.77 -19.93
N PRO A 203 -12.00 -1.17 -19.03
CA PRO A 203 -11.73 -1.21 -17.60
C PRO A 203 -11.75 -2.67 -17.12
N PRO A 204 -10.90 -3.02 -16.15
CA PRO A 204 -10.90 -4.36 -15.60
C PRO A 204 -12.18 -4.54 -14.77
N THR A 205 -12.96 -5.58 -15.05
CA THR A 205 -14.23 -5.80 -14.36
C THR A 205 -14.13 -6.91 -13.32
N ARG A 206 -14.79 -6.70 -12.17
CA ARG A 206 -14.91 -7.73 -11.13
C ARG A 206 -15.62 -8.99 -11.62
N ALA A 207 -16.61 -8.84 -12.51
CA ALA A 207 -17.36 -9.97 -13.06
C ALA A 207 -16.47 -10.89 -13.93
N GLN A 208 -15.59 -10.32 -14.75
CA GLN A 208 -14.61 -11.10 -15.52
C GLN A 208 -13.67 -11.88 -14.59
N ALA A 209 -13.11 -11.19 -13.57
CA ALA A 209 -12.26 -11.82 -12.56
C ALA A 209 -12.95 -12.96 -11.80
N GLU A 210 -14.22 -12.79 -11.45
CA GLU A 210 -14.99 -13.83 -10.74
C GLU A 210 -15.39 -15.00 -11.65
N ALA A 211 -15.55 -14.77 -12.95
CA ALA A 211 -15.85 -15.80 -13.95
C ALA A 211 -14.60 -16.62 -14.34
N ASP A 212 -13.42 -16.00 -14.36
CA ASP A 212 -12.15 -16.58 -14.80
C ASP A 212 -11.36 -17.34 -13.70
N ARG A 213 -12.02 -17.75 -12.61
CA ARG A 213 -11.43 -18.41 -11.41
C ARG A 213 -10.69 -19.75 -11.63
N SER A 214 -10.30 -20.12 -12.85
CA SER A 214 -9.45 -21.30 -13.08
C SER A 214 -8.05 -21.05 -12.52
N GLU A 215 -7.67 -21.76 -11.45
CA GLU A 215 -6.36 -21.65 -10.78
C GLU A 215 -5.17 -21.89 -11.73
N ASP A 216 -5.37 -22.62 -12.82
CA ASP A 216 -4.32 -23.03 -13.77
C ASP A 216 -3.82 -21.92 -14.71
N LYS A 217 -4.51 -20.77 -14.81
CA LYS A 217 -4.08 -19.65 -15.69
C LYS A 217 -3.08 -18.70 -15.06
N TYR A 218 -2.84 -18.80 -13.75
CA TYR A 218 -2.01 -17.82 -13.00
C TYR A 218 -0.52 -18.20 -12.91
N ALA A 219 -0.09 -19.22 -13.66
CA ALA A 219 1.29 -19.67 -13.73
C ALA A 219 1.92 -19.24 -15.07
N GLY A 220 2.59 -18.09 -15.08
CA GLY A 220 3.64 -17.82 -16.08
C GLY A 220 3.39 -16.63 -17.00
N GLY A 221 3.88 -15.46 -16.56
CA GLY A 221 4.23 -14.33 -17.42
C GLY A 221 3.79 -13.00 -16.82
N LYS A 222 4.61 -11.94 -16.96
CA LYS A 222 4.29 -10.53 -16.65
C LYS A 222 3.17 -9.98 -17.58
N GLY A 223 2.08 -10.72 -17.71
CA GLY A 223 0.94 -10.45 -18.57
C GLY A 223 -0.25 -9.87 -17.82
N ALA A 224 -1.44 -10.17 -18.31
CA ALA A 224 -2.69 -9.63 -17.81
C ALA A 224 -3.00 -10.10 -16.37
N VAL A 225 -2.76 -9.25 -15.37
CA VAL A 225 -3.07 -9.57 -13.96
C VAL A 225 -4.58 -9.48 -13.71
N ASP A 226 -5.08 -10.42 -12.92
CA ASP A 226 -6.43 -10.39 -12.36
C ASP A 226 -6.45 -9.55 -11.07
N LEU A 227 -7.04 -8.35 -11.19
CA LEU A 227 -7.12 -7.35 -10.13
C LEU A 227 -8.14 -7.67 -9.04
N TRP A 228 -8.96 -8.72 -9.17
CA TRP A 228 -9.92 -9.18 -8.14
C TRP A 228 -9.75 -10.64 -7.74
N ARG A 229 -8.63 -11.28 -8.13
CA ARG A 229 -8.31 -12.66 -7.74
C ARG A 229 -8.59 -12.92 -6.27
N GLY A 230 -9.28 -14.03 -6.00
CA GLY A 230 -9.55 -14.49 -4.64
C GLY A 230 -8.23 -14.90 -3.97
N PHE A 231 -7.72 -14.06 -3.08
CA PHE A 231 -6.54 -14.37 -2.28
C PHE A 231 -6.90 -14.41 -0.79
N PRO A 232 -6.52 -15.49 -0.06
CA PRO A 232 -6.59 -15.48 1.38
C PRO A 232 -5.78 -14.30 1.93
N PRO A 233 -6.32 -13.52 2.87
CA PRO A 233 -5.70 -12.29 3.38
C PRO A 233 -4.37 -12.53 4.12
N PHE A 234 -3.93 -13.79 4.28
CA PHE A 234 -2.71 -14.19 4.98
C PHE A 234 -1.70 -14.93 4.09
N GLN A 235 -1.97 -15.15 2.80
CA GLN A 235 -1.04 -15.89 1.92
C GLN A 235 0.32 -15.17 1.76
N TRP A 236 0.30 -13.86 1.96
CA TRP A 236 1.42 -12.95 2.09
C TRP A 236 2.36 -13.32 3.25
N ALA A 237 1.79 -13.91 4.31
CA ALA A 237 2.37 -14.07 5.64
C ALA A 237 2.69 -15.53 6.03
N GLN A 238 2.70 -16.49 5.09
CA GLN A 238 2.91 -17.93 5.37
C GLN A 238 3.75 -18.58 4.25
N LEU A 239 4.67 -19.55 4.43
CA LEU A 239 5.20 -20.39 5.52
C LEU A 239 6.76 -20.29 5.52
N PRO A 240 7.49 -20.76 6.56
CA PRO A 240 8.97 -20.73 6.65
C PRO A 240 9.74 -21.46 5.54
N THR A 241 9.04 -22.13 4.62
CA THR A 241 9.62 -23.01 3.63
C THR A 241 10.03 -22.29 2.35
N GLU A 242 9.47 -21.11 2.06
CA GLU A 242 9.78 -20.32 0.86
C GLU A 242 9.83 -18.82 1.20
N PRO A 243 11.02 -18.28 1.54
CA PRO A 243 11.15 -16.86 1.78
C PRO A 243 10.90 -16.06 0.50
N TRP A 244 10.32 -14.87 0.64
CA TRP A 244 10.38 -13.86 -0.41
C TRP A 244 11.84 -13.43 -0.62
N SER A 245 12.24 -13.28 -1.88
CA SER A 245 13.56 -12.75 -2.26
C SER A 245 13.41 -11.79 -3.41
N GLY A 246 14.27 -10.77 -3.51
CA GLY A 246 14.18 -9.81 -4.60
C GLY A 246 14.93 -8.53 -4.33
N THR A 247 14.45 -7.45 -4.92
CA THR A 247 15.12 -6.16 -4.93
C THR A 247 14.39 -5.18 -4.04
N HIS A 248 15.14 -4.43 -3.22
CA HIS A 248 14.65 -3.32 -2.41
C HIS A 248 15.27 -2.03 -2.92
N HIS A 249 14.43 -1.11 -3.34
CA HIS A 249 14.80 0.21 -3.81
C HIS A 249 14.45 1.23 -2.73
N VAL A 250 15.39 2.11 -2.39
CA VAL A 250 15.19 3.17 -1.39
C VAL A 250 15.57 4.50 -1.98
N VAL A 251 14.72 5.50 -1.75
CA VAL A 251 14.96 6.92 -1.98
C VAL A 251 14.74 7.63 -0.65
N SER A 252 15.76 8.32 -0.15
CA SER A 252 15.69 9.05 1.12
C SER A 252 16.28 10.44 0.97
N SER A 253 15.67 11.41 1.66
CA SER A 253 16.21 12.78 1.74
C SER A 253 17.46 12.87 2.64
N GLN A 254 17.66 11.89 3.52
CA GLN A 254 18.88 11.72 4.30
C GLN A 254 19.84 10.81 3.54
N GLN A 255 21.10 11.25 3.40
CA GLN A 255 22.18 10.44 2.83
C GLN A 255 22.36 9.18 3.68
N PHE A 256 21.76 8.06 3.26
CA PHE A 256 22.22 6.75 3.74
C PHE A 256 23.58 6.50 3.10
N SER A 257 24.57 6.17 3.93
CA SER A 257 25.93 5.83 3.48
C SER A 257 25.90 4.74 2.40
N ASP A 258 26.71 4.88 1.35
CA ASP A 258 26.91 4.03 0.16
C ASP A 258 27.16 2.52 0.38
N ALA A 259 27.01 2.01 1.61
CA ALA A 259 27.13 0.59 1.89
C ALA A 259 25.84 -0.14 1.45
N PRO A 260 25.91 -1.12 0.53
CA PRO A 260 24.78 -2.00 0.26
C PRO A 260 24.41 -2.73 1.55
N THR A 261 23.35 -2.28 2.20
CA THR A 261 22.89 -2.88 3.46
C THR A 261 22.08 -4.10 3.08
N THR A 262 22.50 -5.30 3.47
CA THR A 262 21.63 -6.47 3.31
C THR A 262 20.49 -6.32 4.33
N VAL A 263 19.27 -6.07 3.87
CA VAL A 263 18.09 -6.06 4.75
C VAL A 263 17.80 -7.51 5.10
N ASN A 264 18.29 -7.93 6.25
CA ASN A 264 17.86 -9.17 6.87
C ASN A 264 16.48 -8.91 7.47
N GLU A 265 15.43 -9.49 6.91
CA GLU A 265 14.06 -9.36 7.45
C GLU A 265 13.86 -10.04 8.83
N ASP A 266 14.92 -10.58 9.45
CA ASP A 266 14.97 -10.86 10.89
C ASP A 266 15.00 -9.56 11.74
N ASP A 267 15.24 -8.40 11.12
CA ASP A 267 15.06 -7.09 11.73
C ASP A 267 13.56 -6.75 11.82
N ALA A 268 13.17 -6.15 12.95
CA ALA A 268 11.80 -5.79 13.31
C ALA A 268 10.98 -5.06 12.23
N ALA A 269 11.61 -4.53 11.18
CA ALA A 269 10.99 -3.82 10.07
C ALA A 269 10.12 -4.69 9.13
N SER A 270 10.42 -5.98 8.93
CA SER A 270 9.58 -6.87 8.11
C SER A 270 8.29 -7.28 8.83
N TRP A 271 8.36 -7.39 10.16
CA TRP A 271 7.19 -7.61 11.02
C TRP A 271 6.18 -6.45 10.97
N LEU A 272 6.59 -5.25 10.53
CA LEU A 272 5.71 -4.07 10.40
C LEU A 272 4.68 -4.18 9.26
N TRP A 273 4.82 -5.09 8.31
CA TRP A 273 3.76 -5.42 7.33
C TRP A 273 2.75 -6.42 7.88
N HIS A 274 3.14 -7.11 8.96
CA HIS A 274 2.42 -8.22 9.58
C HIS A 274 1.93 -7.88 10.98
N GLU A 275 2.07 -6.62 11.42
CA GLU A 275 1.51 -6.20 12.70
C GLU A 275 0.05 -6.62 12.74
N TYR A 276 -0.27 -7.36 13.80
CA TYR A 276 -1.63 -7.73 14.12
C TYR A 276 -2.48 -6.47 14.03
N ILE A 277 -3.76 -6.66 13.68
CA ILE A 277 -4.83 -5.71 13.94
C ILE A 277 -4.74 -5.39 15.44
N ARG A 278 -3.86 -4.45 15.84
CA ARG A 278 -3.91 -3.84 17.15
C ARG A 278 -5.22 -3.09 17.06
N GLY A 279 -6.17 -3.48 17.90
CA GLY A 279 -7.31 -2.62 18.16
C GLY A 279 -6.79 -1.25 18.60
N ASP A 280 -7.70 -0.31 18.84
CA ASP A 280 -7.42 1.01 19.42
C ASP A 280 -6.68 0.99 20.79
N ASP A 281 -6.08 -0.14 21.18
CA ASP A 281 -5.41 -0.38 22.44
C ASP A 281 -4.05 0.34 22.48
N GLY A 282 -4.10 1.66 22.69
CA GLY A 282 -3.62 2.29 23.91
C GLY A 282 -2.18 2.01 24.40
N ASP A 283 -1.26 1.55 23.56
CA ASP A 283 0.14 1.30 23.96
C ASP A 283 0.97 2.57 24.15
N GLY A 284 0.35 3.75 24.07
CA GLY A 284 1.02 5.04 24.26
C GLY A 284 1.88 5.48 23.08
N SER A 285 1.93 4.74 21.96
CA SER A 285 2.64 5.15 20.73
C SER A 285 1.81 6.06 19.81
N GLY A 286 0.57 6.39 20.20
CA GLY A 286 -0.20 7.53 19.69
C GLY A 286 -0.69 7.46 18.23
N THR A 287 -0.40 6.39 17.48
CA THR A 287 -0.81 6.27 16.06
C THR A 287 -1.59 4.99 15.80
N SER A 288 -2.92 5.04 15.96
CA SER A 288 -3.78 3.98 15.46
C SER A 288 -3.61 3.85 13.95
N GLN A 289 -3.27 2.66 13.47
CA GLN A 289 -3.10 2.41 12.04
C GLN A 289 -4.43 1.96 11.43
N TRP A 290 -4.81 2.60 10.32
CA TRP A 290 -5.87 2.13 9.45
C TRP A 290 -5.29 1.12 8.45
N HIS A 291 -5.99 -0.01 8.28
CA HIS A 291 -5.58 -1.04 7.33
C HIS A 291 -6.79 -1.61 6.60
N LEU A 292 -6.60 -1.94 5.33
CA LEU A 292 -7.64 -2.55 4.51
C LEU A 292 -7.03 -3.65 3.64
N ARG A 293 -7.66 -4.81 3.67
CA ARG A 293 -7.31 -5.97 2.84
C ARG A 293 -8.39 -6.13 1.79
N LEU A 294 -8.00 -6.09 0.53
CA LEU A 294 -8.92 -6.07 -0.60
C LEU A 294 -8.69 -7.28 -1.51
N PRO A 295 -9.70 -7.67 -2.31
CA PRO A 295 -9.54 -8.65 -3.38
C PRO A 295 -8.38 -8.32 -4.32
N GLY A 296 -7.90 -9.33 -5.05
CA GLY A 296 -6.73 -9.21 -5.93
C GLY A 296 -5.42 -9.11 -5.16
N GLY A 297 -5.40 -9.54 -3.89
CA GLY A 297 -4.21 -9.53 -3.07
C GLY A 297 -3.67 -8.12 -2.87
N VAL A 298 -4.50 -7.16 -2.43
CA VAL A 298 -4.03 -5.80 -2.08
C VAL A 298 -4.15 -5.54 -0.57
N LEU A 299 -3.11 -4.94 0.00
CA LEU A 299 -3.02 -4.51 1.38
C LEU A 299 -2.68 -3.02 1.40
N ILE A 300 -3.50 -2.25 2.10
CA ILE A 300 -3.34 -0.81 2.28
C ILE A 300 -3.17 -0.53 3.76
N GLN A 301 -2.18 0.29 4.13
CA GLN A 301 -2.03 0.77 5.52
C GLN A 301 -1.66 2.25 5.53
N CYS A 302 -2.20 2.99 6.49
CA CYS A 302 -1.83 4.38 6.75
C CYS A 302 -2.18 4.76 8.19
N PRO A 303 -1.68 5.90 8.72
CA PRO A 303 -2.12 6.39 10.02
C PRO A 303 -3.59 6.80 9.93
N ARG A 304 -4.36 6.51 10.97
CA ARG A 304 -5.73 7.01 11.12
C ARG A 304 -5.74 8.47 11.54
N ARG A 305 -4.71 8.87 12.29
CA ARG A 305 -4.43 10.23 12.74
C ARG A 305 -2.94 10.55 12.56
N ILE A 306 -2.64 11.76 12.11
CA ILE A 306 -1.28 12.31 12.04
C ILE A 306 -1.23 13.50 13.02
N PRO A 307 -0.59 13.36 14.18
CA PRO A 307 -0.52 14.44 15.16
C PRO A 307 0.39 15.57 14.68
N ARG A 308 0.09 16.81 15.11
CA ARG A 308 1.02 17.93 15.02
C ARG A 308 2.28 17.61 15.81
N GLN A 309 3.44 17.93 15.24
CA GLN A 309 4.71 17.53 15.83
C GLN A 309 5.37 18.71 16.52
N PRO A 310 5.64 18.61 17.84
CA PRO A 310 6.43 19.62 18.52
C PRO A 310 7.89 19.58 18.01
N GLU A 311 8.53 20.74 18.00
CA GLU A 311 9.90 20.97 17.51
C GLU A 311 10.94 20.00 18.11
N GLU A 312 10.79 19.67 19.40
CA GLU A 312 11.85 19.04 20.20
C GLU A 312 12.00 17.51 19.99
N GLU A 313 11.03 16.82 19.38
CA GLU A 313 11.04 15.35 19.31
C GLU A 313 11.67 14.76 18.05
N GLY A 314 12.04 15.58 17.06
CA GLY A 314 12.54 15.09 15.76
C GLY A 314 11.42 14.39 14.99
N GLY A 315 10.95 15.02 13.91
CA GLY A 315 9.67 14.69 13.28
C GLY A 315 9.44 13.19 13.04
N ALA A 316 8.47 12.60 13.76
CA ALA A 316 8.09 11.20 13.56
C ALA A 316 7.36 11.06 12.22
N SER A 317 7.94 10.34 11.26
CA SER A 317 7.28 10.22 9.96
C SER A 317 6.01 9.35 10.05
N ALA A 318 4.91 9.86 9.49
CA ALA A 318 3.69 9.12 9.25
C ALA A 318 3.91 8.11 8.12
N MET A 319 3.80 6.81 8.42
CA MET A 319 4.07 5.74 7.45
C MET A 319 2.84 5.31 6.68
N PHE A 320 2.90 5.42 5.35
CA PHE A 320 1.89 4.93 4.42
C PHE A 320 2.46 3.74 3.66
N LYS A 321 1.62 2.72 3.45
CA LYS A 321 2.04 1.45 2.87
C LYS A 321 1.01 0.92 1.89
N LEU A 322 1.51 0.39 0.79
CA LEU A 322 0.75 -0.32 -0.22
C LEU A 322 1.52 -1.59 -0.57
N ALA A 323 0.85 -2.72 -0.56
CA ALA A 323 1.43 -3.95 -1.07
C ALA A 323 0.41 -4.66 -1.96
N TRP A 324 0.92 -5.38 -2.95
CA TRP A 324 0.11 -6.07 -3.94
C TRP A 324 0.77 -7.39 -4.36
N LEU A 325 0.10 -8.49 -4.05
CA LEU A 325 0.40 -9.83 -4.51
C LEU A 325 -0.17 -9.99 -5.93
N ALA A 326 0.59 -9.50 -6.91
CA ALA A 326 0.16 -9.49 -8.32
C ALA A 326 -0.02 -10.91 -8.87
N GLU A 327 0.85 -11.83 -8.46
CA GLU A 327 0.75 -13.25 -8.79
C GLU A 327 0.97 -14.10 -7.53
N SER A 328 0.75 -15.41 -7.60
CA SER A 328 0.98 -16.30 -6.46
C SER A 328 2.42 -16.30 -5.96
N THR A 329 3.36 -15.95 -6.83
CA THR A 329 4.80 -15.93 -6.56
C THR A 329 5.40 -14.54 -6.65
N SER A 330 4.62 -13.49 -6.92
CA SER A 330 5.14 -12.16 -7.25
C SER A 330 4.45 -11.11 -6.38
N LEU A 331 5.23 -10.45 -5.51
CA LEU A 331 4.78 -9.46 -4.55
C LEU A 331 5.52 -8.14 -4.77
N VAL A 332 4.77 -7.07 -5.00
CA VAL A 332 5.30 -5.71 -5.04
C VAL A 332 4.84 -4.93 -3.82
N ARG A 333 5.71 -4.10 -3.25
CA ARG A 333 5.41 -3.28 -2.07
C ARG A 333 5.94 -1.87 -2.24
N ALA A 334 5.30 -0.91 -1.59
CA ALA A 334 5.76 0.46 -1.49
C ALA A 334 5.47 0.99 -0.09
N SER A 335 6.41 1.74 0.47
CA SER A 335 6.19 2.48 1.71
C SER A 335 6.77 3.88 1.61
N VAL A 336 6.06 4.86 2.16
CA VAL A 336 6.51 6.25 2.24
C VAL A 336 6.34 6.76 3.66
N GLY A 337 7.41 7.37 4.19
CA GLY A 337 7.37 8.18 5.41
C GLY A 337 7.11 9.63 5.06
N VAL A 338 6.04 10.19 5.61
CA VAL A 338 5.60 11.57 5.36
C VAL A 338 5.69 12.38 6.65
N CYS A 339 6.30 13.56 6.58
CA CYS A 339 6.18 14.58 7.61
C CYS A 339 5.08 15.58 7.25
N ALA A 340 4.28 15.95 8.24
CA ALA A 340 3.21 16.95 8.10
C ALA A 340 2.96 17.62 9.46
N LEU A 341 2.37 18.82 9.44
CA LEU A 341 2.11 19.63 10.64
C LEU A 341 3.36 19.86 11.50
N GLU A 342 4.52 20.06 10.87
CA GLU A 342 5.74 20.47 11.56
C GLU A 342 5.74 21.99 11.71
N GLU A 343 6.01 22.51 12.91
CA GLU A 343 6.11 23.95 13.12
C GLU A 343 7.40 24.51 12.49
N GLU A 344 7.30 25.72 11.95
CA GLU A 344 8.42 26.47 11.40
C GLU A 344 8.98 27.42 12.48
N ASP A 345 10.30 27.38 12.67
CA ASP A 345 11.03 28.25 13.59
C ASP A 345 10.73 29.72 13.24
N SER A 346 9.89 30.35 14.06
CA SER A 346 9.65 31.79 14.02
C SER A 346 10.81 32.44 14.76
N GLY A 347 11.97 32.51 14.09
CA GLY A 347 13.18 33.09 14.65
C GLY A 347 12.93 34.49 15.20
N GLY A 348 12.80 34.59 16.53
CA GLY A 348 13.16 35.74 17.36
C GLY A 348 12.38 37.05 17.26
N ASP A 349 11.62 37.34 16.21
CA ASP A 349 11.02 38.69 16.03
C ASP A 349 9.48 38.70 16.06
N ASP A 350 8.96 39.19 17.19
CA ASP A 350 7.74 40.01 17.42
C ASP A 350 6.35 39.63 16.89
N ASP A 351 6.14 38.50 16.22
CA ASP A 351 4.79 37.99 15.91
C ASP A 351 4.49 36.65 16.60
N MET A 352 4.50 36.65 17.94
CA MET A 352 4.04 35.55 18.82
C MET A 352 2.58 35.09 18.59
N LEU A 353 1.89 35.63 17.59
CA LEU A 353 0.48 35.37 17.30
C LEU A 353 0.25 34.51 16.03
N SER A 354 1.29 34.15 15.28
CA SER A 354 1.14 33.30 14.09
C SER A 354 1.96 32.01 14.17
N VAL A 355 1.28 30.86 14.26
CA VAL A 355 1.90 29.55 14.06
C VAL A 355 2.05 29.31 12.56
N ARG A 356 3.27 29.05 12.10
CA ARG A 356 3.57 28.65 10.72
C ARG A 356 3.90 27.17 10.70
N LEU A 357 3.39 26.48 9.70
CA LEU A 357 3.63 25.05 9.48
C LEU A 357 4.47 24.87 8.22
N LYS A 358 5.51 24.04 8.31
CA LYS A 358 6.31 23.62 7.16
C LYS A 358 5.43 22.87 6.16
N PRO A 359 5.68 23.02 4.85
CA PRO A 359 5.03 22.19 3.85
C PRO A 359 5.28 20.70 4.14
N PRO A 360 4.28 19.82 3.92
CA PRO A 360 4.48 18.41 4.13
C PRO A 360 5.52 17.87 3.14
N SER A 361 6.29 16.87 3.56
CA SER A 361 7.43 16.36 2.81
C SER A 361 7.58 14.83 2.93
N ILE A 362 8.29 14.25 1.97
CA ILE A 362 8.71 12.84 2.02
C ILE A 362 10.03 12.77 2.78
N VAL A 363 10.09 11.92 3.79
CA VAL A 363 11.33 11.58 4.52
C VAL A 363 12.01 10.37 3.90
N SER A 364 11.22 9.36 3.57
CA SER A 364 11.68 8.11 2.97
C SER A 364 10.64 7.57 2.00
N PHE A 365 11.10 6.93 0.94
CA PHE A 365 10.27 6.20 0.01
C PHE A 365 11.00 4.93 -0.41
N SER A 366 10.34 3.79 -0.30
CA SER A 366 10.93 2.52 -0.70
C SER A 366 9.95 1.68 -1.50
N ALA A 367 10.50 0.81 -2.34
CA ALA A 367 9.75 -0.08 -3.20
C ALA A 367 10.42 -1.44 -3.28
N ASP A 368 9.62 -2.50 -3.25
CA ASP A 368 10.08 -3.87 -3.30
C ASP A 368 9.50 -4.58 -4.52
N GLU A 369 10.34 -5.33 -5.23
CA GLU A 369 9.91 -6.33 -6.21
C GLU A 369 10.42 -7.69 -5.71
N LEU A 370 9.50 -8.52 -5.23
CA LEU A 370 9.79 -9.77 -4.54
C LEU A 370 9.19 -10.96 -5.29
N GLU A 371 9.97 -12.00 -5.44
CA GLU A 371 9.56 -13.27 -6.03
C GLU A 371 9.73 -14.41 -5.02
N ARG A 372 8.87 -15.43 -5.15
CA ARG A 372 9.10 -16.75 -4.58
C ARG A 372 9.75 -17.62 -5.65
N SER A 373 10.78 -18.36 -5.26
CA SER A 373 11.23 -19.48 -6.09
C SER A 373 10.05 -20.43 -6.27
N PRO A 374 9.66 -20.79 -7.51
CA PRO A 374 8.75 -21.92 -7.69
C PRO A 374 9.41 -23.13 -7.01
N GLU A 375 8.61 -23.94 -6.30
CA GLU A 375 9.07 -25.18 -5.66
C GLU A 375 10.12 -25.83 -6.56
N SER A 376 11.39 -25.79 -6.17
CA SER A 376 12.38 -26.64 -6.83
C SER A 376 11.83 -28.06 -6.74
N GLU A 377 11.83 -28.80 -7.84
CA GLU A 377 11.48 -30.23 -7.93
C GLU A 377 12.36 -31.14 -7.02
N ALA A 378 12.93 -30.62 -5.93
CA ALA A 378 13.71 -31.33 -4.93
C ALA A 378 12.87 -32.30 -4.08
N VAL A 379 11.53 -32.33 -4.23
CA VAL A 379 10.69 -33.38 -3.62
C VAL A 379 10.67 -34.67 -4.45
N ALA A 380 11.16 -34.66 -5.71
CA ALA A 380 11.29 -35.88 -6.53
C ALA A 380 12.52 -36.74 -6.19
N ALA A 381 13.42 -36.29 -5.31
CA ALA A 381 14.62 -37.03 -4.90
C ALA A 381 14.44 -37.93 -3.66
N LEU A 382 13.21 -38.07 -3.16
CA LEU A 382 12.84 -39.05 -2.13
C LEU A 382 11.95 -40.17 -2.66
N THR A 383 12.12 -40.56 -3.92
CA THR A 383 11.75 -41.92 -4.33
C THR A 383 12.83 -42.85 -3.82
N VAL A 384 12.62 -43.40 -2.62
CA VAL A 384 13.39 -44.52 -2.07
C VAL A 384 13.46 -45.60 -3.15
N LYS A 385 14.65 -45.80 -3.75
CA LYS A 385 14.92 -47.04 -4.48
C LYS A 385 14.71 -48.19 -3.48
N PRO A 386 13.83 -49.17 -3.74
CA PRO A 386 13.85 -50.38 -2.95
C PRO A 386 15.19 -51.05 -3.22
N SER A 387 16.12 -50.94 -2.29
CA SER A 387 17.33 -51.74 -2.32
C SER A 387 16.94 -53.15 -1.91
N ASP A 388 17.01 -54.06 -2.87
CA ASP A 388 17.01 -55.51 -2.68
C ASP A 388 17.87 -55.91 -1.46
N SER A 389 17.20 -56.24 -0.37
CA SER A 389 17.78 -57.15 0.63
C SER A 389 17.31 -58.55 0.28
N GLY A 390 18.07 -59.20 -0.61
CA GLY A 390 18.05 -60.65 -0.72
C GLY A 390 18.37 -61.26 0.63
N VAL A 391 17.48 -62.11 1.11
CA VAL A 391 17.73 -63.05 2.20
C VAL A 391 17.84 -64.42 1.55
N GLN A 392 19.02 -65.02 1.68
CA GLN A 392 19.23 -66.46 1.62
C GLN A 392 18.62 -67.12 2.86
#